data_AF-A0A0B8NMI8-F1
#
_entry.id   AF-A0A0B8NMI8-F1
#
_cell.length_a   1.000
_cell.length_b   1.000
_cell.length_c   1.000
_cell.angle_alpha   90.00
_cell.angle_beta   90.00
_cell.angle_gamma   90.00
#
_symmetry.space_group_name_H-M   'P 1'
#
loop_
_entity.id
_entity.type
_entity.pdbx_description
1 polymer ?
#
loop_
_entity_poly.entity_id
_entity_poly.type
_entity_poly.pdbx_seq_one_letter_code
_entity_poly.pdbx_strand_id
1 'polypeptide(L)'
;MISQGSLDELNRRASSPQTMAQFRTNLVVGGVEAFAEDGWKRFKIGEVEFEVRKPCQRCILTTVNPTDGERMENKEPTVTLSTFARMRKVPSILA
;
A
#
# COMPACT_ATOMS: atom_id res chain seq x y z
N MET A 1 -6.30 0.76 1.93
CA MET A 1 -5.84 1.99 2.58
C MET A 1 -4.33 1.98 2.58
N ILE A 2 -3.72 3.16 2.45
CA ILE A 2 -2.28 3.42 2.52
C ILE A 2 -2.10 4.84 3.02
N SER A 3 -1.05 5.12 3.79
CA SER A 3 -0.74 6.48 4.24
C SER A 3 0.18 7.22 3.26
N GLN A 4 0.13 8.55 3.28
CA GLN A 4 1.06 9.38 2.53
C GLN A 4 2.52 9.11 2.97
N GLY A 5 2.76 8.96 4.27
CA GLY A 5 4.07 8.60 4.81
C GLY A 5 4.62 7.28 4.26
N SER A 6 3.77 6.26 4.08
CA SER A 6 4.17 4.99 3.44
C SER A 6 4.56 5.15 1.97
N LEU A 7 3.82 5.97 1.21
CA LEU A 7 4.16 6.25 -0.19
C LEU A 7 5.46 7.04 -0.29
N ASP A 8 5.66 8.02 0.59
CA ASP A 8 6.87 8.84 0.62
C ASP A 8 8.10 7.97 0.94
N GLU A 9 7.98 7.06 1.91
CA GLU A 9 9.06 6.13 2.27
C GLU A 9 9.35 5.11 1.16
N LEU A 10 8.32 4.64 0.44
CA LEU A 10 8.52 3.85 -0.76
C LEU A 10 9.27 4.66 -1.83
N ASN A 11 8.87 5.90 -2.08
CA ASN A 11 9.48 6.77 -3.07
C ASN A 11 10.93 7.15 -2.76
N ARG A 12 11.33 7.18 -1.49
CA ARG A 12 12.74 7.36 -1.11
C ARG A 12 13.64 6.20 -1.56
N ARG A 13 13.07 5.02 -1.77
CA ARG A 13 13.80 3.78 -2.11
C ARG A 13 13.61 3.37 -3.57
N ALA A 14 12.49 3.76 -4.17
CA ALA A 14 12.13 3.36 -5.52
C ALA A 14 13.01 4.03 -6.58
N SER A 15 13.24 3.31 -7.67
CA SER A 15 13.99 3.81 -8.83
C SER A 15 13.20 4.81 -9.69
N SER A 16 11.90 4.93 -9.46
CA SER A 16 11.01 5.86 -10.15
C SER A 16 9.89 6.36 -9.22
N PRO A 17 9.25 7.51 -9.52
CA PRO A 17 8.14 8.01 -8.71
C PRO A 17 6.94 7.06 -8.73
N GLN A 18 6.48 6.69 -7.54
CA GLN A 18 5.28 5.90 -7.29
C GLN A 18 4.13 6.81 -6.90
N THR A 19 2.92 6.47 -7.33
CA THR A 19 1.70 7.26 -7.10
C THR A 19 0.63 6.44 -6.40
N MET A 20 -0.27 7.11 -5.67
CA MET A 20 -1.40 6.46 -4.99
C MET A 20 -2.29 5.66 -5.94
N ALA A 21 -2.43 6.12 -7.19
CA ALA A 21 -3.25 5.49 -8.21
C ALA A 21 -2.83 4.04 -8.51
N GLN A 22 -1.54 3.73 -8.43
CA GLN A 22 -1.01 2.36 -8.63
C GLN A 22 -1.54 1.38 -7.58
N PHE A 23 -1.85 1.84 -6.37
CA PHE A 23 -2.32 1.02 -5.26
C PHE A 23 -3.83 0.86 -5.19
N ARG A 24 -4.57 1.55 -6.08
CA ARG A 24 -6.04 1.54 -6.20
C ARG A 24 -6.75 1.62 -4.84
N THR A 25 -6.23 2.49 -3.97
CA THR A 25 -6.78 2.67 -2.63
C THR A 25 -8.01 3.56 -2.67
N ASN A 26 -9.01 3.25 -1.86
CA ASN A 26 -10.17 4.13 -1.66
C ASN A 26 -9.92 5.22 -0.60
N LEU A 27 -8.99 4.95 0.32
CA LEU A 27 -8.66 5.83 1.44
C LEU A 27 -7.15 6.09 1.48
N VAL A 28 -6.80 7.36 1.61
CA VAL A 28 -5.43 7.86 1.82
C VAL A 28 -5.41 8.60 3.14
N VAL A 29 -4.42 8.30 3.99
CA VAL A 29 -4.28 8.95 5.30
C VAL A 29 -3.01 9.78 5.36
N GLY A 30 -3.14 11.05 5.73
CA GLY A 30 -2.02 11.96 5.95
C GLY A 30 -1.63 12.08 7.42
N GLY A 31 -0.47 12.68 7.68
CA GLY A 31 -0.06 13.09 9.04
C GLY A 31 0.34 11.94 9.98
N VAL A 32 0.70 10.79 9.44
CA VAL A 32 1.14 9.61 10.21
C VAL A 32 2.52 9.14 9.76
N GLU A 33 3.23 8.47 10.65
CA GLU A 33 4.52 7.83 10.32
C GLU A 33 4.35 6.78 9.23
N ALA A 34 5.43 6.53 8.47
CA ALA A 34 5.44 5.53 7.43
C ALA A 34 5.04 4.15 7.98
N PHE A 35 4.10 3.49 7.31
CA PHE A 35 3.54 2.18 7.64
C PHE A 35 2.77 2.11 8.97
N ALA A 36 2.45 3.25 9.60
CA ALA A 36 1.64 3.26 10.82
C ALA A 36 0.28 2.56 10.61
N GLU A 37 -0.30 2.67 9.41
CA GLU A 37 -1.57 2.05 9.05
C GLU A 37 -1.58 0.52 9.14
N ASP A 38 -0.41 -0.13 9.05
CA ASP A 38 -0.29 -1.59 9.14
C ASP A 38 -0.63 -2.11 10.54
N GLY A 39 -0.50 -1.27 11.56
CA GLY A 39 -0.79 -1.61 12.95
C GLY A 39 -2.26 -1.42 13.34
N TRP A 40 -3.06 -0.77 12.51
CA TRP A 40 -4.43 -0.42 12.88
C TRP A 40 -5.35 -1.62 12.78
N LYS A 41 -6.15 -1.83 13.83
CA LYS A 41 -7.21 -2.85 13.85
C LYS A 41 -8.58 -2.23 13.60
N ARG A 42 -8.79 -1.02 14.10
CA ARG A 42 -10.00 -0.22 13.94
C ARG A 42 -9.64 1.25 13.83
N PHE A 43 -10.41 2.01 13.07
CA PHE A 43 -10.29 3.46 12.99
C PHE A 43 -11.67 4.07 12.70
N LYS A 44 -11.81 5.38 12.93
CA LYS A 44 -13.06 6.11 12.75
C LYS A 44 -12.85 7.30 11.82
N ILE A 45 -13.79 7.53 10.91
CA ILE A 45 -13.84 8.74 10.08
C ILE A 45 -15.20 9.41 10.33
N GLY A 46 -15.19 10.56 11.02
CA GLY A 46 -16.41 11.20 11.49
C GLY A 46 -17.18 10.30 12.45
N GLU A 47 -18.37 9.85 12.04
CA GLU A 47 -19.23 8.94 12.81
C GLU A 47 -19.07 7.47 12.41
N VAL A 48 -18.40 7.18 11.30
CA VAL A 48 -18.30 5.83 10.73
C VAL A 48 -17.08 5.11 11.28
N GLU A 49 -17.29 3.90 11.82
CA GLU A 49 -16.22 3.01 12.28
C GLU A 49 -15.85 1.99 11.20
N PHE A 50 -14.55 1.74 11.06
CA PHE A 50 -13.97 0.78 10.14
C PHE A 50 -13.15 -0.26 10.90
N GLU A 51 -13.25 -1.52 10.49
CA GLU A 51 -12.39 -2.60 10.96
C GLU A 51 -11.41 -3.00 9.85
N VAL A 52 -10.12 -3.09 10.20
CA VAL A 52 -9.07 -3.55 9.30
C VAL A 52 -9.03 -5.08 9.34
N ARG A 53 -9.62 -5.71 8.32
CA ARG A 53 -9.74 -7.18 8.25
C ARG A 53 -8.42 -7.88 7.97
N LYS A 54 -7.66 -7.41 6.99
CA LYS A 54 -6.40 -8.03 6.57
C LYS A 54 -5.44 -7.03 5.93
N PRO A 55 -4.12 -7.25 6.05
CA PRO A 55 -3.14 -6.55 5.23
C PRO A 55 -3.43 -6.76 3.74
N CYS A 56 -3.21 -5.73 2.93
CA CYS A 56 -3.34 -5.83 1.48
C CYS A 56 -2.03 -6.35 0.89
N GLN A 57 -2.03 -7.61 0.44
CA GLN A 57 -0.92 -8.13 -0.36
C GLN A 57 -0.91 -7.40 -1.71
N ARG A 58 0.22 -6.77 -2.03
CA ARG A 58 0.40 -6.08 -3.31
C ARG A 58 0.71 -7.12 -4.38
N CYS A 59 -0.04 -7.06 -5.48
CA CYS A 59 0.13 -7.95 -6.62
C CYS A 59 0.76 -7.19 -7.78
N ILE A 60 1.10 -7.92 -8.85
CA ILE A 60 1.73 -7.38 -10.06
C ILE A 60 0.97 -6.21 -10.72
N LEU A 61 -0.34 -6.05 -10.44
CA LEU A 61 -1.12 -4.95 -11.01
C LEU A 61 -0.65 -3.57 -10.53
N THR A 62 0.10 -3.47 -9.43
CA THR A 62 0.70 -2.20 -9.03
C THR A 62 1.79 -1.74 -9.99
N THR A 63 2.30 -2.61 -10.87
CA THR A 63 3.32 -2.26 -11.89
C THR A 63 2.72 -1.88 -13.23
N VAL A 64 1.41 -1.60 -13.28
CA VAL A 64 0.71 -1.13 -14.47
C VAL A 64 0.54 0.38 -14.33
N ASN A 65 0.93 1.14 -15.36
CA ASN A 65 0.74 2.58 -15.39
C ASN A 65 -0.77 2.89 -15.44
N PRO A 66 -1.30 3.65 -14.46
CA PRO A 66 -2.74 3.92 -14.37
C PRO A 66 -3.28 4.81 -15.49
N THR A 67 -2.41 5.47 -16.26
CA THR A 67 -2.80 6.39 -17.34
C THR A 67 -3.03 5.68 -18.67
N ASP A 68 -2.12 4.78 -19.07
CA ASP A 68 -2.14 4.12 -20.39
C ASP A 68 -2.41 2.61 -20.30
N GLY A 69 -2.33 2.01 -19.10
CA GLY A 69 -2.54 0.58 -18.89
C GLY A 69 -1.35 -0.30 -19.26
N GLU A 70 -0.19 0.27 -19.58
CA GLU A 70 1.01 -0.48 -19.93
C GLU A 70 1.79 -0.93 -18.68
N ARG A 71 2.52 -2.04 -18.80
CA ARG A 71 3.37 -2.53 -17.70
C ARG A 71 4.67 -1.73 -17.68
N MET A 72 5.05 -1.27 -16.50
CA MET A 72 6.34 -0.61 -16.30
C MET A 72 7.49 -1.62 -16.41
N GLU A 73 8.48 -1.32 -17.24
CA GLU A 73 9.62 -2.20 -17.51
C GLU A 73 10.49 -2.43 -16.26
N ASN A 74 10.61 -1.42 -15.40
CA ASN A 74 11.36 -1.48 -14.15
C ASN A 74 10.66 -2.30 -13.04
N LYS A 75 9.43 -2.78 -13.28
CA LYS A 75 8.63 -3.60 -12.35
C LYS A 75 8.38 -2.93 -10.98
N GLU A 76 8.49 -1.61 -10.91
CA GLU A 76 8.11 -0.84 -9.71
C GLU A 76 6.60 -0.84 -9.52
N PRO A 77 6.09 -0.77 -8.28
CA PRO A 77 6.81 -0.70 -7.00
C PRO A 77 7.19 -2.07 -6.42
N THR A 78 6.88 -3.16 -7.12
CA THR A 78 6.99 -4.53 -6.57
C THR A 78 8.42 -4.90 -6.22
N VAL A 79 9.38 -4.51 -7.06
CA VAL A 79 10.82 -4.73 -6.82
C VAL A 79 11.24 -4.06 -5.53
N THR A 80 10.98 -2.77 -5.37
CA THR A 80 11.39 -2.04 -4.16
C THR A 80 10.69 -2.56 -2.91
N LEU A 81 9.38 -2.80 -2.97
CA LEU A 81 8.63 -3.37 -1.85
C LEU A 81 9.21 -4.72 -1.40
N SER A 82 9.67 -5.58 -2.31
CA SER A 82 10.26 -6.87 -1.95
C SER A 82 11.52 -6.77 -1.06
N THR A 83 12.21 -5.63 -1.07
CA THR A 83 13.45 -5.43 -0.32
C THR A 83 13.23 -5.12 1.16
N PHE A 84 12.06 -4.58 1.53
CA PHE A 84 11.83 -4.07 2.88
C PHE A 84 10.43 -4.29 3.42
N ALA A 85 9.43 -4.45 2.56
CA ALA A 85 8.08 -4.81 2.98
C ALA A 85 8.07 -6.31 3.29
N ARG A 86 8.12 -6.66 4.58
CA ARG A 86 7.88 -8.04 5.01
C ARG A 86 6.47 -8.43 4.60
N MET A 87 6.32 -9.44 3.74
CA MET A 87 5.06 -10.16 3.59
C MET A 87 4.69 -10.78 4.95
N ARG A 88 3.90 -10.06 5.75
CA ARG A 88 3.31 -10.62 6.96
C ARG A 88 2.31 -11.68 6.52
N LYS A 89 2.61 -12.96 6.80
CA LYS A 89 1.69 -14.07 6.59
C LYS A 89 0.35 -13.70 7.21
N VAL A 90 -0.72 -13.69 6.41
CA VAL A 90 -2.08 -13.65 6.94
C VAL A 90 -2.25 -14.97 7.70
N PRO A 91 -2.53 -14.97 9.02
CA PRO A 91 -2.94 -16.20 9.68
C PRO A 91 -4.18 -16.70 8.94
N SER A 92 -4.16 -17.94 8.44
CA SER A 92 -5.36 -18.56 7.88
C SER A 92 -6.44 -18.52 8.95
N ILE A 93 -7.46 -17.68 8.77
CA ILE A 93 -8.72 -17.86 9.47
C ILE A 93 -9.31 -19.14 8.89
N LEU A 94 -9.03 -20.26 9.56
CA LEU A 94 -9.99 -21.35 9.66
C LEU A 94 -11.13 -20.81 10.51
N ALA A 95 -12.18 -20.37 9.84
CA ALA A 95 -13.53 -20.26 10.38
C ALA A 95 -14.43 -21.10 9.49
#